data_AF-A0A4Q2DAD4-F1
#
_entry.id   AF-A0A4Q2DAD4-F1
#
_cell.length_a   1.000
_cell.length_b   1.000
_cell.length_c   1.000
_cell.angle_alpha   90.00
_cell.angle_beta   90.00
_cell.angle_gamma   90.00
#
_symmetry.space_group_name_H-M   'P 1'
#
loop_
_entity.id
_entity.type
_entity.pdbx_description
1 polymer ?
#
loop_
_entity_poly.entity_id
_entity_poly.type
_entity_poly.pdbx_seq_one_letter_code
_entity_poly.pdbx_strand_id
1 'polypeptide(L)'
;MLRFMNEVTDKPDWTAKVFDEIIVAKWKKESVNLPDSTPVSHITERMFTYCISELQYRAKEHPNSPNGAIRVYNGDVYKSDTAVSEETKLALQRAIRVLEDVPDAQKDWHPGSKGKVLDLVHPSLFPLIYGTSRILPIGAPITTLEDCIKRCGEGDVLPDPQAQNPGLNVNDEDAWSAKFQWLPCEVDISGDKPKIVTYINNLHPQHHKELYGLIEDLIQAAIPLWNLTLIRSDDLYETPKRIVYTECTYDPDPEYWPEEDQIQQEEGEENSAFWSRKEEWIENTREVELPEPAEQFDPRILERETKLRLKEKYGELPLQVVVKLANIELTPEKPQYEGGTWHVEGKLNESICATAIYYYSSENVTSSFLAFRQQASQYPFADIRYLQDADDWIQPVFGLRDNNDTIQDVGPVETREGRLITFPNILQHQVQPFKLTDPTKPGHRKIIALFLVDPNTRVTSTADVPCQRQDWWAEEVLKTTAMSQLPSARPTFPDSNAGGVHKLPAELQKIVFDLVNDFPISVDMAKGYRVKLMEERKKFALKHNEDFAGVVISLCEH
;
A
#
# COMPACT_ATOMS: atom_id res chain seq x y z
N MET A 1 -2.10 5.70 -22.75
CA MET A 1 -3.51 5.27 -22.55
C MET A 1 -4.00 5.27 -21.09
N LEU A 2 -3.47 4.40 -20.19
CA LEU A 2 -3.98 4.26 -18.81
C LEU A 2 -4.02 5.57 -18.01
N ARG A 3 -2.99 6.41 -18.16
CA ARG A 3 -2.91 7.75 -17.54
C ARG A 3 -4.12 8.63 -17.90
N PHE A 4 -4.44 8.73 -19.19
CA PHE A 4 -5.61 9.48 -19.68
C PHE A 4 -6.92 8.95 -19.08
N MET A 5 -7.11 7.64 -19.04
CA MET A 5 -8.32 7.05 -18.44
C MET A 5 -8.41 7.32 -16.93
N ASN A 6 -7.28 7.30 -16.21
CA ASN A 6 -7.24 7.67 -14.79
C ASN A 6 -7.65 9.13 -14.59
N GLU A 7 -7.13 10.06 -15.40
CA GLU A 7 -7.48 11.49 -15.38
C GLU A 7 -8.95 11.74 -15.74
N VAL A 8 -9.52 11.01 -16.70
CA VAL A 8 -10.94 11.13 -17.04
C VAL A 8 -11.81 10.65 -15.88
N THR A 9 -11.50 9.49 -15.31
CA THR A 9 -12.26 8.92 -14.16
C THR A 9 -12.12 9.73 -12.88
N ASP A 10 -11.15 10.65 -12.82
CA ASP A 10 -10.97 11.62 -11.75
C ASP A 10 -11.87 12.85 -11.87
N LYS A 11 -12.48 13.09 -13.03
CA LYS A 11 -13.39 14.23 -13.25
C LYS A 11 -14.77 13.92 -12.63
N PRO A 12 -15.42 14.90 -11.99
CA PRO A 12 -16.82 14.77 -11.58
C PRO A 12 -17.70 14.40 -12.77
N ASP A 13 -18.69 13.54 -12.55
CA ASP A 13 -19.67 13.10 -13.55
C ASP A 13 -19.05 12.49 -14.83
N TRP A 14 -17.84 11.92 -14.73
CA TRP A 14 -17.16 11.31 -15.89
C TRP A 14 -18.01 10.26 -16.60
N THR A 15 -18.85 9.52 -15.86
CA THR A 15 -19.75 8.49 -16.38
C THR A 15 -20.79 9.04 -17.36
N ALA A 16 -21.21 10.29 -17.18
CA ALA A 16 -22.07 10.99 -18.14
C ALA A 16 -21.25 11.68 -19.24
N LYS A 17 -20.16 12.35 -18.85
CA LYS A 17 -19.32 13.17 -19.75
C LYS A 17 -18.66 12.35 -20.87
N VAL A 18 -18.40 11.06 -20.66
CA VAL A 18 -17.82 10.20 -21.69
C VAL A 18 -18.78 9.92 -22.87
N PHE A 19 -20.07 10.25 -22.73
CA PHE A 19 -21.07 10.17 -23.81
C PHE A 19 -21.38 11.53 -24.44
N ASP A 20 -20.82 12.62 -23.91
CA ASP A 20 -21.00 13.96 -24.46
C ASP A 20 -19.94 14.21 -25.55
N GLU A 21 -20.39 14.30 -26.80
CA GLU A 21 -19.53 14.49 -27.96
C GLU A 21 -18.70 15.78 -27.91
N ILE A 22 -19.24 16.86 -27.32
CA ILE A 22 -18.53 18.14 -27.19
C ILE A 22 -17.38 17.99 -26.20
N ILE A 23 -17.63 17.31 -25.08
CA ILE A 23 -16.60 17.06 -24.06
C ILE A 23 -15.54 16.09 -24.58
N VAL A 24 -15.93 15.01 -25.26
CA VAL A 24 -15.00 14.05 -25.85
C VAL A 24 -14.15 14.73 -26.93
N ALA A 25 -14.73 15.58 -27.79
CA ALA A 25 -13.98 16.34 -28.78
C ALA A 25 -12.95 17.29 -28.14
N LYS A 26 -13.30 17.90 -27.00
CA LYS A 26 -12.36 18.71 -26.21
C LYS A 26 -11.22 17.85 -25.67
N TRP A 27 -11.50 16.70 -25.06
CA TRP A 27 -10.47 15.78 -24.57
C TRP A 27 -9.56 15.27 -25.69
N LYS A 28 -10.11 15.01 -26.89
CA LYS A 28 -9.32 14.63 -28.07
C LYS A 28 -8.28 15.70 -28.40
N LYS A 29 -8.71 16.96 -28.48
CA LYS A 29 -7.83 18.11 -28.75
C LYS A 29 -6.75 18.30 -27.68
N GLU A 30 -7.05 17.97 -26.43
CA GLU A 30 -6.15 18.13 -25.29
C GLU A 30 -5.19 16.95 -25.08
N SER A 31 -5.33 15.85 -25.84
CA SER A 31 -4.59 14.61 -25.56
C SER A 31 -3.90 13.99 -26.77
N VAL A 32 -4.45 14.13 -27.97
CA VAL A 32 -4.00 13.40 -29.17
C VAL A 32 -2.91 14.16 -29.92
N ASN A 33 -1.83 13.46 -30.28
CA ASN A 33 -0.74 13.96 -31.13
C ASN A 33 -0.20 15.33 -30.72
N LEU A 34 -0.03 15.53 -29.40
CA LEU A 34 0.51 16.78 -28.89
C LEU A 34 1.99 16.95 -29.31
N PRO A 35 2.42 18.17 -29.71
CA PRO A 35 3.79 18.42 -30.18
C PRO A 35 4.87 18.07 -29.16
N ASP A 36 4.59 18.29 -27.88
CA ASP A 36 5.53 18.04 -26.76
C ASP A 36 5.35 16.65 -26.15
N SER A 37 4.70 15.71 -26.85
CA SER A 37 4.53 14.35 -26.35
C SER A 37 5.83 13.55 -26.43
N THR A 38 6.08 12.78 -25.39
CA THR A 38 7.14 11.75 -25.34
C THR A 38 6.50 10.41 -25.72
N PRO A 39 7.27 9.36 -26.07
CA PRO A 39 6.69 8.03 -26.30
C PRO A 39 5.75 7.57 -25.16
N VAL A 40 6.09 7.92 -23.91
CA VAL A 40 5.31 7.59 -22.71
C VAL A 40 4.01 8.40 -22.57
N SER A 41 3.97 9.62 -23.10
CA SER A 41 2.79 10.51 -23.04
C SER A 41 2.01 10.59 -24.35
N HIS A 42 2.52 9.96 -25.41
CA HIS A 42 1.90 9.96 -26.73
C HIS A 42 0.58 9.18 -26.73
N ILE A 43 -0.43 9.74 -27.41
CA ILE A 43 -1.73 9.12 -27.62
C ILE A 43 -2.12 9.37 -29.07
N THR A 44 -2.23 8.30 -29.84
CA THR A 44 -2.71 8.34 -31.22
C THR A 44 -4.23 8.47 -31.27
N GLU A 45 -4.78 8.76 -32.45
CA GLU A 45 -6.24 8.78 -32.63
C GLU A 45 -6.89 7.43 -32.33
N ARG A 46 -6.21 6.33 -32.65
CA ARG A 46 -6.70 4.97 -32.41
C ARG A 46 -6.68 4.65 -30.92
N MET A 47 -5.58 4.95 -30.22
CA MET A 47 -5.50 4.85 -28.75
C MET A 47 -6.59 5.65 -28.05
N PHE A 48 -6.83 6.89 -28.48
CA PHE A 48 -7.88 7.74 -27.90
C PHE A 48 -9.26 7.12 -28.11
N THR A 49 -9.59 6.71 -29.33
CA THR A 49 -10.87 6.07 -29.66
C THR A 49 -11.09 4.83 -28.81
N TYR A 50 -10.07 3.98 -28.68
CA TYR A 50 -10.11 2.81 -27.82
C TYR A 50 -10.37 3.17 -26.35
N CYS A 51 -9.66 4.18 -25.82
CA CYS A 51 -9.85 4.64 -24.44
C CYS A 51 -11.27 5.14 -24.19
N ILE A 52 -11.86 5.88 -25.13
CA ILE A 52 -13.24 6.34 -25.02
C ILE A 52 -14.22 5.17 -25.02
N SER A 53 -14.04 4.18 -25.90
CA SER A 53 -14.89 2.98 -25.91
C SER A 53 -14.79 2.18 -24.60
N GLU A 54 -13.58 1.99 -24.07
CA GLU A 54 -13.36 1.33 -22.78
C GLU A 54 -14.00 2.14 -21.63
N LEU A 55 -13.84 3.46 -21.60
CA LEU A 55 -14.45 4.34 -20.60
C LEU A 55 -15.98 4.34 -20.68
N GLN A 56 -16.57 4.33 -21.87
CA GLN A 56 -18.02 4.24 -22.06
C GLN A 56 -18.56 2.89 -21.57
N TYR A 57 -17.85 1.80 -21.81
CA TYR A 57 -18.19 0.50 -21.23
C TYR A 57 -18.14 0.55 -19.70
N ARG A 58 -17.01 1.01 -19.13
CA ARG A 58 -16.83 1.15 -17.68
C ARG A 58 -17.90 2.06 -17.05
N ALA A 59 -18.32 3.12 -17.74
CA ALA A 59 -19.35 4.03 -17.25
C ALA A 59 -20.73 3.36 -17.15
N LYS A 60 -21.06 2.44 -18.07
CA LYS A 60 -22.29 1.65 -18.02
C LYS A 60 -22.28 0.64 -16.87
N GLU A 61 -21.12 0.06 -16.58
CA GLU A 61 -20.94 -0.91 -15.50
C GLU A 61 -20.79 -0.26 -14.11
N HIS A 62 -20.35 1.00 -14.04
CA HIS A 62 -20.05 1.71 -12.79
C HIS A 62 -21.19 1.70 -11.75
N PRO A 63 -22.47 1.89 -12.12
CA PRO A 63 -23.59 1.78 -11.18
C PRO A 63 -23.70 0.42 -10.46
N ASN A 64 -23.20 -0.64 -11.09
CA ASN A 64 -23.18 -2.00 -10.53
C ASN A 64 -21.83 -2.34 -9.88
N SER A 65 -20.84 -1.43 -9.95
CA SER A 65 -19.52 -1.67 -9.39
C SER A 65 -19.58 -1.68 -7.86
N PRO A 66 -19.00 -2.68 -7.18
CA PRO A 66 -18.99 -2.75 -5.73
C PRO A 66 -18.44 -1.47 -5.12
N ASN A 67 -19.24 -0.79 -4.30
CA ASN A 67 -18.89 0.47 -3.66
C ASN A 67 -18.34 1.53 -4.64
N GLY A 68 -18.83 1.56 -5.88
CA GLY A 68 -18.40 2.53 -6.89
C GLY A 68 -16.93 2.38 -7.32
N ALA A 69 -16.32 1.22 -7.12
CA ALA A 69 -14.91 0.97 -7.42
C ALA A 69 -14.57 1.18 -8.90
N ILE A 70 -13.40 1.75 -9.15
CA ILE A 70 -12.86 2.00 -10.50
C ILE A 70 -11.45 1.39 -10.55
N ARG A 71 -11.22 0.48 -11.50
CA ARG A 71 -9.89 -0.08 -11.77
C ARG A 71 -9.02 0.98 -12.42
N VAL A 72 -7.89 1.32 -11.80
CA VAL A 72 -6.99 2.35 -12.32
C VAL A 72 -5.96 1.77 -13.27
N TYR A 73 -5.19 0.79 -12.80
CA TYR A 73 -4.09 0.18 -13.53
C TYR A 73 -4.25 -1.33 -13.64
N ASN A 74 -3.50 -1.91 -14.58
CA ASN A 74 -3.24 -3.35 -14.57
C ASN A 74 -2.35 -3.63 -13.33
N GLY A 75 -2.59 -4.71 -12.59
CA GLY A 75 -2.07 -4.89 -11.22
C GLY A 75 -3.09 -4.55 -10.13
N ASP A 76 -4.36 -4.34 -10.50
CA ASP A 76 -5.52 -4.39 -9.60
C ASP A 76 -5.52 -3.33 -8.50
N VAL A 77 -5.03 -2.15 -8.86
CA VAL A 77 -5.22 -0.92 -8.09
C VAL A 77 -6.63 -0.39 -8.36
N TYR A 78 -7.44 -0.25 -7.32
CA TYR A 78 -8.79 0.30 -7.37
C TYR A 78 -8.88 1.58 -6.56
N LYS A 79 -9.70 2.52 -7.03
CA LYS A 79 -10.11 3.72 -6.29
C LYS A 79 -11.63 3.79 -6.18
N SER A 80 -12.14 4.38 -5.11
CA SER A 80 -13.54 4.77 -4.99
C SER A 80 -13.68 6.07 -4.22
N ASP A 81 -14.52 6.96 -4.74
CA ASP A 81 -14.89 8.23 -4.12
C ASP A 81 -16.24 8.14 -3.38
N THR A 82 -16.90 6.98 -3.41
CA THR A 82 -18.24 6.75 -2.83
C THR A 82 -18.31 5.55 -1.88
N ALA A 83 -17.21 4.80 -1.73
CA ALA A 83 -17.18 3.61 -0.87
C ALA A 83 -17.43 3.93 0.61
N VAL A 84 -16.98 5.10 1.07
CA VAL A 84 -17.18 5.59 2.42
C VAL A 84 -18.16 6.74 2.38
N SER A 85 -19.23 6.67 3.18
CA SER A 85 -20.25 7.72 3.22
C SER A 85 -19.70 9.01 3.82
N GLU A 86 -20.29 10.15 3.44
CA GLU A 86 -19.95 11.45 4.04
C GLU A 86 -20.22 11.46 5.56
N GLU A 87 -21.26 10.77 6.01
CA GLU A 87 -21.58 10.62 7.44
C GLU A 87 -20.45 9.91 8.19
N THR A 88 -19.97 8.77 7.66
CA THR A 88 -18.85 8.01 8.22
C THR A 88 -17.57 8.85 8.21
N LYS A 89 -17.29 9.58 7.12
CA LYS A 89 -16.12 10.48 7.03
C LYS A 89 -16.13 11.55 8.12
N LEU A 90 -17.26 12.26 8.27
CA LEU A 90 -17.41 13.31 9.27
C LEU A 90 -17.36 12.75 10.70
N ALA A 91 -17.88 11.54 10.91
CA ALA A 91 -17.76 10.85 12.21
C ALA A 91 -16.30 10.45 12.51
N LEU A 92 -15.56 9.92 11.53
CA LEU A 92 -14.13 9.62 11.65
C LEU A 92 -13.33 10.88 12.02
N GLN A 93 -13.55 11.99 11.32
CA GLN A 93 -12.89 13.26 11.62
C GLN A 93 -13.12 13.72 13.06
N ARG A 94 -14.34 13.57 13.60
CA ARG A 94 -14.64 13.92 15.00
C ARG A 94 -14.00 12.95 15.99
N ALA A 95 -14.12 11.65 15.76
CA ALA A 95 -13.63 10.62 16.69
C ALA A 95 -12.09 10.61 16.78
N ILE A 96 -11.39 10.86 15.67
CA ILE A 96 -9.93 10.88 15.60
C ILE A 96 -9.35 12.13 16.25
N ARG A 97 -10.09 13.25 16.29
CA ARG A 97 -9.63 14.51 16.89
C ARG A 97 -9.15 14.36 18.34
N VAL A 98 -9.70 13.40 19.09
CA VAL A 98 -9.26 13.09 20.47
C VAL A 98 -7.80 12.60 20.52
N LEU A 99 -7.31 11.95 19.46
CA LEU A 99 -5.92 11.52 19.32
C LEU A 99 -5.00 12.66 18.82
N GLU A 100 -5.56 13.64 18.12
CA GLU A 100 -4.82 14.78 17.54
C GLU A 100 -4.63 15.92 18.54
N ASP A 101 -5.68 16.23 19.32
CA ASP A 101 -5.77 17.36 20.25
C ASP A 101 -5.14 17.02 21.61
N VAL A 102 -3.96 16.40 21.59
CA VAL A 102 -3.13 16.15 22.78
C VAL A 102 -2.10 17.27 22.97
N PRO A 103 -1.61 17.52 24.21
CA PRO A 103 -0.52 18.46 24.44
C PRO A 103 0.69 18.18 23.54
N ASP A 104 1.38 19.22 23.07
CA ASP A 104 2.49 19.06 22.10
C ASP A 104 3.59 18.11 22.56
N ALA A 105 3.85 18.03 23.88
CA ALA A 105 4.82 17.09 24.45
C ALA A 105 4.40 15.61 24.33
N GLN A 106 3.11 15.34 24.11
CA GLN A 106 2.54 14.01 23.93
C GLN A 106 2.38 13.63 22.46
N LYS A 107 2.48 14.59 21.53
CA LYS A 107 2.42 14.33 20.09
C LYS A 107 3.56 13.42 19.66
N ASP A 108 3.20 12.35 18.96
CA ASP A 108 4.14 11.35 18.52
C ASP A 108 4.59 11.60 17.08
N TRP A 109 5.61 12.44 16.93
CA TRP A 109 6.18 12.74 15.62
C TRP A 109 7.01 11.58 15.10
N HIS A 110 6.70 11.15 13.88
CA HIS A 110 7.39 10.04 13.23
C HIS A 110 8.90 10.31 13.12
N PRO A 111 9.77 9.35 13.51
CA PRO A 111 11.21 9.52 13.45
C PRO A 111 11.71 9.93 12.06
N GLY A 112 12.59 10.93 11.99
CA GLY A 112 13.15 11.42 10.72
C GLY A 112 12.21 12.29 9.88
N SER A 113 10.95 12.48 10.26
CA SER A 113 9.98 13.31 9.51
C SER A 113 10.20 14.81 9.63
N LYS A 114 11.12 15.24 10.50
CA LYS A 114 11.34 16.65 10.87
C LYS A 114 10.07 17.32 11.44
N GLY A 115 9.20 16.54 12.09
CA GLY A 115 7.94 17.01 12.67
C GLY A 115 6.91 17.41 11.61
N LYS A 116 6.82 16.61 10.54
CA LYS A 116 5.79 16.75 9.48
C LYS A 116 4.82 15.56 9.45
N VAL A 117 5.20 14.41 10.02
CA VAL A 117 4.36 13.21 10.05
C VAL A 117 4.03 12.89 11.51
N LEU A 118 2.74 12.95 11.85
CA LEU A 118 2.21 12.67 13.18
C LEU A 118 1.59 11.28 13.19
N ASP A 119 2.13 10.39 14.01
CA ASP A 119 1.65 9.02 14.19
C ASP A 119 0.52 9.04 15.26
N LEU A 120 -0.70 8.66 14.90
CA LEU A 120 -1.83 8.58 15.84
C LEU A 120 -2.02 7.14 16.34
N VAL A 121 -2.06 6.21 15.39
CA VAL A 121 -2.03 4.76 15.65
C VAL A 121 -0.97 4.18 14.72
N HIS A 122 0.19 3.83 15.26
CA HIS A 122 1.27 3.27 14.45
C HIS A 122 1.56 1.83 14.87
N PRO A 123 1.50 0.84 13.97
CA PRO A 123 1.66 -0.56 14.31
C PRO A 123 3.07 -0.94 14.79
N SER A 124 4.05 -0.04 14.59
CA SER A 124 5.42 -0.18 15.14
C SER A 124 5.57 0.30 16.59
N LEU A 125 4.53 0.85 17.21
CA LEU A 125 4.47 1.04 18.66
C LEU A 125 3.82 -0.19 19.30
N PHE A 126 4.43 -0.70 20.36
CA PHE A 126 4.02 -1.93 21.03
C PHE A 126 3.85 -3.14 20.08
N PRO A 127 4.77 -3.37 19.11
CA PRO A 127 4.72 -4.56 18.27
C PRO A 127 4.95 -5.82 19.13
N LEU A 128 4.81 -7.00 18.53
CA LEU A 128 5.42 -8.20 19.09
C LEU A 128 6.95 -8.00 19.08
N ILE A 129 7.60 -8.31 20.21
CA ILE A 129 9.04 -8.25 20.41
C ILE A 129 9.49 -9.62 20.89
N TYR A 130 10.19 -10.37 20.04
CA TYR A 130 10.70 -11.67 20.44
C TYR A 130 11.70 -11.54 21.59
N GLY A 131 11.60 -12.44 22.57
CA GLY A 131 12.35 -12.40 23.82
C GLY A 131 11.80 -11.42 24.87
N THR A 132 10.71 -10.70 24.61
CA THR A 132 10.10 -9.75 25.56
C THR A 132 8.59 -9.90 25.67
N SER A 133 7.89 -9.92 24.54
CA SER A 133 6.43 -10.06 24.50
C SER A 133 5.98 -11.41 25.06
N ARG A 134 4.86 -11.37 25.79
CA ARG A 134 4.24 -12.58 26.34
C ARG A 134 3.10 -13.04 25.44
N ILE A 135 3.11 -14.32 25.10
CA ILE A 135 2.12 -14.98 24.25
C ILE A 135 1.36 -16.00 25.07
N LEU A 136 0.05 -16.08 24.83
CA LEU A 136 -0.79 -17.09 25.44
C LEU A 136 -0.43 -18.49 24.91
N PRO A 137 -0.53 -19.54 25.75
CA PRO A 137 -0.25 -20.90 25.30
C PRO A 137 -1.32 -21.37 24.30
N ILE A 138 -0.93 -22.29 23.41
CA ILE A 138 -1.83 -22.88 22.42
C ILE A 138 -3.07 -23.47 23.11
N GLY A 139 -4.26 -23.10 22.62
CA GLY A 139 -5.55 -23.53 23.16
C GLY A 139 -6.07 -22.67 24.32
N ALA A 140 -5.33 -21.65 24.77
CA ALA A 140 -5.87 -20.65 25.68
C ALA A 140 -7.03 -19.87 25.02
N PRO A 141 -7.99 -19.36 25.81
CA PRO A 141 -8.98 -18.42 25.31
C PRO A 141 -8.30 -17.20 24.70
N ILE A 142 -8.76 -16.79 23.51
CA ILE A 142 -8.24 -15.58 22.85
C ILE A 142 -8.45 -14.35 23.72
N THR A 143 -7.59 -13.36 23.54
CA THR A 143 -7.75 -12.04 24.13
C THR A 143 -8.88 -11.28 23.44
N THR A 144 -9.78 -10.65 24.19
CA THR A 144 -10.92 -9.85 23.68
C THR A 144 -10.76 -8.36 23.98
N LEU A 145 -11.68 -7.54 23.49
CA LEU A 145 -11.73 -6.10 23.78
C LEU A 145 -11.94 -5.79 25.28
N GLU A 146 -12.61 -6.68 26.00
CA GLU A 146 -13.00 -6.52 27.41
C GLU A 146 -11.92 -6.95 28.40
N ASP A 147 -11.06 -7.90 28.01
CA ASP A 147 -10.08 -8.52 28.90
C ASP A 147 -8.62 -8.23 28.53
N CYS A 148 -8.34 -7.66 27.35
CA CYS A 148 -6.97 -7.43 26.87
C CYS A 148 -6.04 -6.73 27.86
N ILE A 149 -6.54 -5.73 28.59
CA ILE A 149 -5.75 -4.98 29.58
C ILE A 149 -5.62 -5.77 30.88
N LYS A 150 -6.67 -6.49 31.30
CA LYS A 150 -6.68 -7.31 32.52
C LYS A 150 -5.71 -8.49 32.43
N ARG A 151 -5.56 -9.02 31.23
CA ARG A 151 -4.66 -10.14 30.90
C ARG A 151 -3.23 -9.70 30.62
N CYS A 152 -2.92 -8.42 30.77
CA CYS A 152 -1.56 -7.91 30.63
C CYS A 152 -0.61 -8.69 31.55
N GLY A 153 0.41 -9.32 30.96
CA GLY A 153 1.39 -10.13 31.69
C GLY A 153 1.09 -11.63 31.72
N GLU A 154 -0.08 -12.07 31.26
CA GLU A 154 -0.38 -13.49 31.07
C GLU A 154 0.43 -14.08 29.90
N GLY A 155 0.69 -15.39 29.98
CA GLY A 155 1.44 -16.12 28.97
C GLY A 155 2.95 -16.15 29.21
N ASP A 156 3.64 -16.87 28.33
CA ASP A 156 5.08 -17.09 28.38
C ASP A 156 5.79 -16.12 27.42
N VAL A 157 7.03 -15.78 27.75
CA VAL A 157 7.85 -14.95 26.85
C VAL A 157 8.08 -15.73 25.56
N LEU A 158 7.64 -15.17 24.43
CA LEU A 158 7.85 -15.79 23.13
C LEU A 158 9.33 -15.69 22.77
N PRO A 159 10.07 -16.81 22.66
CA PRO A 159 11.50 -16.76 22.38
C PRO A 159 11.79 -16.35 20.93
N ASP A 160 13.05 -16.02 20.68
CA ASP A 160 13.56 -15.76 19.33
C ASP A 160 13.29 -16.97 18.40
N PRO A 161 12.66 -16.78 17.22
CA PRO A 161 12.41 -17.83 16.25
C PRO A 161 13.68 -18.60 15.85
N GLN A 162 14.84 -17.93 15.77
CA GLN A 162 16.12 -18.55 15.44
C GLN A 162 16.63 -19.48 16.55
N ALA A 163 16.32 -19.17 17.81
CA ALA A 163 16.71 -19.99 18.95
C ALA A 163 15.94 -21.33 19.01
N GLN A 164 14.73 -21.39 18.45
CA GLN A 164 13.91 -22.61 18.43
C GLN A 164 14.19 -23.53 17.24
N ASN A 165 14.66 -23.00 16.11
CA ASN A 165 15.03 -23.80 14.93
C ASN A 165 16.37 -23.31 14.34
N PRO A 166 17.51 -23.85 14.80
CA PRO A 166 18.83 -23.51 14.27
C PRO A 166 19.02 -23.87 12.78
N GLY A 167 18.15 -24.75 12.25
CA GLY A 167 18.09 -25.13 10.83
C GLY A 167 17.01 -24.41 10.03
N LEU A 168 16.28 -23.46 10.62
CA LEU A 168 15.47 -22.52 9.84
C LEU A 168 16.46 -21.75 8.99
N ASN A 169 16.51 -22.08 7.71
CA ASN A 169 17.39 -21.44 6.74
C ASN A 169 16.80 -20.05 6.48
N VAL A 170 16.94 -19.14 7.43
CA VAL A 170 16.67 -17.71 7.28
C VAL A 170 17.80 -17.12 6.43
N ASN A 171 18.02 -17.68 5.23
CA ASN A 171 18.94 -17.13 4.24
C ASN A 171 18.47 -15.76 3.73
N ASP A 172 17.31 -15.32 4.20
CA ASP A 172 16.68 -14.03 3.93
C ASP A 172 16.37 -13.33 5.27
N GLU A 173 17.41 -13.11 6.10
CA GLU A 173 17.32 -12.31 7.34
C GLU A 173 16.77 -10.90 7.08
N ASP A 174 16.80 -10.45 5.82
CA ASP A 174 16.20 -9.20 5.39
C ASP A 174 14.67 -9.31 5.23
N ALA A 175 14.13 -10.36 4.61
CA ALA A 175 12.68 -10.49 4.37
C ALA A 175 11.86 -10.94 5.59
N TRP A 176 12.44 -11.70 6.54
CA TRP A 176 11.76 -12.11 7.78
C TRP A 176 12.41 -11.46 9.01
N SER A 177 11.61 -10.88 9.92
CA SER A 177 12.14 -10.32 11.17
C SER A 177 12.21 -11.37 12.29
N ALA A 178 13.41 -11.59 12.84
CA ALA A 178 13.59 -12.35 14.07
C ALA A 178 13.35 -11.50 15.34
N LYS A 179 13.09 -10.20 15.20
CA LYS A 179 13.02 -9.24 16.33
C LYS A 179 11.63 -8.71 16.57
N PHE A 180 10.90 -8.38 15.51
CA PHE A 180 9.63 -7.66 15.60
C PHE A 180 8.58 -8.21 14.66
N GLN A 181 7.31 -8.15 15.06
CA GLN A 181 6.17 -8.38 14.16
C GLN A 181 5.06 -7.39 14.51
N TRP A 182 4.41 -6.81 13.51
CA TRP A 182 3.15 -6.12 13.73
C TRP A 182 2.07 -7.10 14.22
N LEU A 183 1.24 -6.64 15.17
CA LEU A 183 0.13 -7.41 15.72
C LEU A 183 -1.17 -6.97 15.02
N PRO A 184 -1.71 -7.76 14.07
CA PRO A 184 -3.04 -7.51 13.54
C PRO A 184 -4.12 -7.70 14.60
N CYS A 185 -5.25 -7.02 14.45
CA CYS A 185 -6.48 -7.39 15.15
C CYS A 185 -7.28 -8.40 14.33
N GLU A 186 -8.11 -9.17 15.02
CA GLU A 186 -9.02 -10.13 14.42
C GLU A 186 -10.35 -9.45 14.07
N VAL A 187 -10.83 -9.68 12.86
CA VAL A 187 -12.05 -9.09 12.31
C VAL A 187 -12.97 -10.21 11.84
N ASP A 188 -14.03 -10.48 12.60
CA ASP A 188 -15.08 -11.40 12.20
C ASP A 188 -15.89 -10.79 11.05
N ILE A 189 -15.99 -11.51 9.93
CA ILE A 189 -16.75 -11.10 8.74
C ILE A 189 -17.94 -12.02 8.43
N SER A 190 -18.26 -12.95 9.33
CA SER A 190 -19.35 -13.91 9.16
C SER A 190 -20.73 -13.23 9.16
N GLY A 191 -20.89 -12.18 9.97
CA GLY A 191 -22.11 -11.39 10.10
C GLY A 191 -22.32 -10.36 8.98
N ASP A 192 -23.40 -9.58 9.08
CA ASP A 192 -23.76 -8.56 8.08
C ASP A 192 -22.79 -7.38 8.04
N LYS A 193 -22.20 -7.04 9.20
CA LYS A 193 -21.17 -6.01 9.35
C LYS A 193 -19.92 -6.66 9.99
N PRO A 194 -18.70 -6.38 9.52
CA PRO A 194 -17.48 -6.85 10.16
C PRO A 194 -17.39 -6.36 11.60
N LYS A 195 -16.84 -7.20 12.46
CA LYS A 195 -16.64 -6.90 13.88
C LYS A 195 -15.21 -7.14 14.29
N ILE A 196 -14.60 -6.11 14.86
CA ILE A 196 -13.27 -6.23 15.46
C ILE A 196 -13.48 -6.95 16.81
N VAL A 197 -12.91 -8.14 16.97
CA VAL A 197 -13.12 -8.98 18.16
C VAL A 197 -11.95 -8.94 19.13
N THR A 198 -10.78 -8.46 18.68
CA THR A 198 -9.59 -8.23 19.52
C THR A 198 -9.09 -6.80 19.40
N TYR A 199 -8.28 -6.34 20.35
CA TYR A 199 -7.86 -4.94 20.36
C TYR A 199 -6.99 -4.59 19.14
N ILE A 200 -7.15 -3.38 18.62
CA ILE A 200 -6.21 -2.77 17.67
C ILE A 200 -4.96 -2.38 18.43
N ASN A 201 -3.80 -2.85 17.98
CA ASN A 201 -2.53 -2.49 18.59
C ASN A 201 -2.38 -0.96 18.68
N ASN A 202 -1.98 -0.48 19.86
CA ASN A 202 -1.81 0.93 20.17
C ASN A 202 -3.09 1.81 20.13
N LEU A 203 -4.30 1.23 20.13
CA LEU A 203 -5.56 1.97 20.25
C LEU A 203 -6.47 1.44 21.37
N HIS A 204 -6.68 2.22 22.42
CA HIS A 204 -7.37 1.76 23.63
C HIS A 204 -8.86 1.43 23.36
N PRO A 205 -9.32 0.18 23.56
CA PRO A 205 -10.64 -0.26 23.11
C PRO A 205 -11.80 0.40 23.88
N GLN A 206 -11.64 0.67 25.18
CA GLN A 206 -12.72 1.28 25.96
C GLN A 206 -12.79 2.81 25.80
N HIS A 207 -11.66 3.50 25.70
CA HIS A 207 -11.63 4.97 25.50
C HIS A 207 -12.05 5.36 24.06
N HIS A 208 -11.77 4.50 23.07
CA HIS A 208 -12.03 4.80 21.66
C HIS A 208 -13.09 3.90 21.03
N LYS A 209 -14.11 3.49 21.81
CA LYS A 209 -15.17 2.57 21.35
C LYS A 209 -15.89 3.03 20.08
N GLU A 210 -16.15 4.34 19.96
CA GLU A 210 -16.75 4.92 18.74
C GLU A 210 -15.82 4.73 17.53
N LEU A 211 -14.53 5.00 17.68
CA LEU A 211 -13.55 4.87 16.61
C LEU A 211 -13.40 3.41 16.13
N TYR A 212 -13.47 2.43 17.03
CA TYR A 212 -13.51 1.01 16.62
C TYR A 212 -14.71 0.72 15.71
N GLY A 213 -15.91 1.20 16.05
CA GLY A 213 -17.10 1.02 15.23
C GLY A 213 -17.01 1.70 13.85
N LEU A 214 -16.32 2.84 13.77
CA LEU A 214 -16.06 3.55 12.52
C LEU A 214 -14.97 2.87 11.67
N ILE A 215 -13.97 2.26 12.30
CA ILE A 215 -12.98 1.43 11.59
C ILE A 215 -13.65 0.16 11.04
N GLU A 216 -14.61 -0.43 11.76
CA GLU A 216 -15.45 -1.51 11.22
C GLU A 216 -16.23 -1.06 9.97
N ASP A 217 -16.81 0.15 9.97
CA ASP A 217 -17.46 0.72 8.78
C ASP A 217 -16.47 0.91 7.61
N LEU A 218 -15.24 1.31 7.91
CA LEU A 218 -14.21 1.44 6.89
C LEU A 218 -13.78 0.06 6.33
N ILE A 219 -13.64 -0.95 7.18
CA ILE A 219 -13.35 -2.34 6.75
C ILE A 219 -14.52 -2.86 5.89
N GLN A 220 -15.77 -2.59 6.29
CA GLN A 220 -16.96 -2.93 5.51
C GLN A 220 -16.92 -2.29 4.11
N ALA A 221 -16.47 -1.04 4.01
CA ALA A 221 -16.29 -0.34 2.74
C ALA A 221 -15.13 -0.92 1.90
N ALA A 222 -14.07 -1.40 2.54
CA ALA A 222 -12.88 -1.94 1.89
C ALA A 222 -13.05 -3.37 1.36
N ILE A 223 -13.82 -4.24 2.05
CA ILE A 223 -13.98 -5.66 1.67
C ILE A 223 -14.40 -5.84 0.18
N PRO A 224 -15.40 -5.12 -0.36
CA PRO A 224 -15.77 -5.27 -1.76
C PRO A 224 -14.66 -4.84 -2.74
N LEU A 225 -13.85 -3.86 -2.36
CA LEU A 225 -12.69 -3.44 -3.17
C LEU A 225 -11.55 -4.46 -3.05
N TRP A 226 -11.30 -5.05 -1.88
CA TRP A 226 -10.33 -6.13 -1.71
C TRP A 226 -10.69 -7.38 -2.51
N ASN A 227 -11.98 -7.71 -2.62
CA ASN A 227 -12.46 -8.79 -3.50
C ASN A 227 -12.07 -8.56 -4.98
N LEU A 228 -11.95 -7.31 -5.41
CA LEU A 228 -11.49 -6.95 -6.77
C LEU A 228 -9.96 -6.86 -6.86
N THR A 229 -9.32 -6.44 -5.78
CA THR A 229 -7.87 -6.23 -5.67
C THR A 229 -7.09 -7.54 -5.64
N LEU A 230 -7.58 -8.51 -4.87
CA LEU A 230 -6.93 -9.80 -4.70
C LEU A 230 -7.28 -10.71 -5.87
N ILE A 231 -6.25 -11.30 -6.47
CA ILE A 231 -6.35 -12.31 -7.53
C ILE A 231 -5.73 -13.62 -7.07
N ARG A 232 -6.21 -14.72 -7.67
CA ARG A 232 -5.53 -16.00 -7.48
C ARG A 232 -4.22 -15.97 -8.24
N SER A 233 -3.23 -16.69 -7.71
CA SER A 233 -1.93 -16.82 -8.40
C SER A 233 -2.07 -17.42 -9.81
N ASP A 234 -3.06 -18.30 -10.02
CA ASP A 234 -3.33 -18.90 -11.32
C ASP A 234 -3.73 -17.85 -12.37
N ASP A 235 -4.50 -16.83 -11.96
CA ASP A 235 -4.99 -15.75 -12.83
C ASP A 235 -3.89 -14.74 -13.21
N LEU A 236 -2.73 -14.74 -12.52
CA LEU A 236 -1.62 -13.81 -12.78
C LEU A 236 -1.05 -13.98 -14.19
N TYR A 237 -1.06 -15.21 -14.72
CA TYR A 237 -0.45 -15.56 -16.01
C TYR A 237 -1.43 -15.50 -17.18
N GLU A 238 -2.74 -15.40 -16.90
CA GLU A 238 -3.81 -15.45 -17.90
C GLU A 238 -4.46 -14.07 -18.14
N THR A 239 -3.92 -13.01 -17.54
CA THR A 239 -4.49 -11.66 -17.67
C THR A 239 -4.39 -11.18 -19.13
N PRO A 240 -5.51 -10.83 -19.79
CA PRO A 240 -5.49 -10.39 -21.17
C PRO A 240 -4.68 -9.11 -21.38
N LYS A 241 -3.91 -9.05 -22.48
CA LYS A 241 -3.12 -7.88 -22.87
C LYS A 241 -4.00 -6.87 -23.61
N ARG A 242 -3.98 -5.59 -23.19
CA ARG A 242 -4.70 -4.50 -23.88
C ARG A 242 -4.14 -4.23 -25.28
N ILE A 243 -2.81 -4.33 -25.40
CA ILE A 243 -2.07 -4.19 -26.65
C ILE A 243 -1.22 -5.45 -26.78
N VAL A 244 -1.36 -6.15 -27.91
CA VAL A 244 -0.58 -7.33 -28.23
C VAL A 244 0.57 -6.89 -29.11
N TYR A 245 1.80 -7.22 -28.70
CA TYR A 245 3.01 -6.94 -29.46
C TYR A 245 3.77 -8.26 -29.62
N THR A 246 3.93 -8.70 -30.86
CA THR A 246 4.51 -10.01 -31.22
C THR A 246 5.72 -9.88 -32.14
N GLU A 247 5.93 -8.70 -32.72
CA GLU A 247 6.98 -8.45 -33.69
C GLU A 247 7.37 -6.98 -33.64
N CYS A 248 8.67 -6.72 -33.67
CA CYS A 248 9.25 -5.41 -33.87
C CYS A 248 9.36 -5.13 -35.36
N THR A 249 8.68 -4.06 -35.80
CA THR A 249 8.72 -3.53 -37.16
C THR A 249 9.20 -2.09 -37.12
N TYR A 250 9.75 -1.63 -38.25
CA TYR A 250 10.27 -0.28 -38.42
C TYR A 250 9.55 0.41 -39.58
N ASP A 251 9.20 1.69 -39.40
CA ASP A 251 8.71 2.57 -40.45
C ASP A 251 9.05 4.04 -40.14
N PRO A 252 9.97 4.67 -40.89
CA PRO A 252 10.71 4.11 -42.02
C PRO A 252 11.66 2.98 -41.65
N ASP A 253 11.89 2.06 -42.59
CA ASP A 253 12.95 1.07 -42.53
C ASP A 253 13.90 1.18 -43.75
N PRO A 254 15.04 1.88 -43.60
CA PRO A 254 15.98 2.14 -44.69
C PRO A 254 16.73 0.89 -45.17
N GLU A 255 16.70 -0.21 -44.42
CA GLU A 255 17.32 -1.47 -44.84
C GLU A 255 16.62 -2.06 -46.07
N TYR A 256 15.31 -1.85 -46.18
CA TYR A 256 14.48 -2.33 -47.28
C TYR A 256 14.25 -1.29 -48.40
N TRP A 257 14.88 -0.12 -48.34
CA TRP A 257 14.81 0.87 -49.42
C TRP A 257 15.57 0.42 -50.68
N PRO A 258 15.21 0.91 -51.89
CA PRO A 258 16.00 0.67 -53.09
C PRO A 258 17.47 1.05 -52.88
N GLU A 259 18.42 0.28 -53.42
CA GLU A 259 19.86 0.54 -53.23
C GLU A 259 20.26 1.97 -53.62
N GLU A 260 19.60 2.55 -54.62
CA GLU A 260 19.83 3.93 -55.08
C GLU A 260 19.45 5.02 -54.07
N ASP A 261 18.53 4.72 -53.16
CA ASP A 261 18.09 5.62 -52.08
C ASP A 261 18.88 5.40 -50.78
N GLN A 262 19.68 4.34 -50.70
CA GLN A 262 20.57 4.08 -49.58
C GLN A 262 21.90 4.84 -49.73
N ILE A 263 22.63 4.98 -48.63
CA ILE A 263 23.99 5.56 -48.69
C ILE A 263 24.92 4.70 -49.55
N GLN A 264 25.74 5.35 -50.37
CA GLN A 264 26.68 4.70 -51.29
C GLN A 264 28.10 4.69 -50.72
N GLN A 265 28.91 3.73 -51.17
CA GLN A 265 30.33 3.68 -50.84
C GLN A 265 31.07 4.85 -51.50
N GLU A 266 31.88 5.57 -50.72
CA GLU A 266 32.64 6.71 -51.20
C GLU A 266 33.95 6.29 -51.92
N GLU A 267 34.45 7.16 -52.81
CA GLU A 267 35.69 6.88 -53.53
C GLU A 267 36.89 6.82 -52.57
N GLY A 268 37.53 5.66 -52.48
CA GLY A 268 38.66 5.41 -51.57
C GLY A 268 38.28 4.95 -50.17
N GLU A 269 36.98 4.75 -49.89
CA GLU A 269 36.49 4.19 -48.63
C GLU A 269 36.74 2.68 -48.55
N GLU A 270 37.32 2.21 -47.44
CA GLU A 270 37.47 0.78 -47.19
C GLU A 270 36.11 0.11 -46.98
N ASN A 271 35.93 -1.11 -47.50
CA ASN A 271 34.66 -1.82 -47.42
C ASN A 271 34.14 -1.95 -45.96
N SER A 272 35.02 -2.20 -44.99
CA SER A 272 34.63 -2.24 -43.57
C SER A 272 34.12 -0.89 -43.05
N ALA A 273 34.73 0.21 -43.46
CA ALA A 273 34.29 1.56 -43.06
C ALA A 273 32.92 1.90 -43.66
N PHE A 274 32.67 1.51 -44.91
CA PHE A 274 31.37 1.66 -45.55
C PHE A 274 30.26 0.90 -44.80
N TRP A 275 30.49 -0.37 -44.46
CA TRP A 275 29.49 -1.17 -43.75
C TRP A 275 29.18 -0.62 -42.36
N SER A 276 30.18 -0.17 -41.60
CA SER A 276 29.94 0.49 -40.31
C SER A 276 29.16 1.80 -40.46
N ARG A 277 29.48 2.63 -41.46
CA ARG A 277 28.74 3.87 -41.75
C ARG A 277 27.30 3.59 -42.20
N LYS A 278 27.10 2.51 -42.97
CA LYS A 278 25.78 2.08 -43.43
C LYS A 278 24.92 1.59 -42.27
N GLU A 279 25.47 0.77 -41.40
CA GLU A 279 24.81 0.30 -40.18
C GLU A 279 24.37 1.47 -39.30
N GLU A 280 25.28 2.41 -39.00
CA GLU A 280 24.97 3.63 -38.24
C GLU A 280 23.88 4.49 -38.93
N TRP A 281 23.91 4.59 -40.26
CA TRP A 281 22.87 5.31 -40.99
C TRP A 281 21.50 4.62 -40.90
N ILE A 282 21.45 3.28 -41.00
CA ILE A 282 20.20 2.52 -40.86
C ILE A 282 19.67 2.67 -39.43
N GLU A 283 20.51 2.53 -38.39
CA GLU A 283 20.13 2.75 -36.98
C GLU A 283 19.59 4.16 -36.71
N ASN A 284 20.23 5.20 -37.25
CA ASN A 284 19.81 6.58 -37.03
C ASN A 284 18.58 6.99 -37.85
N THR A 285 18.25 6.25 -38.91
CA THR A 285 17.17 6.59 -39.84
C THR A 285 15.92 5.74 -39.61
N ARG A 286 16.07 4.51 -39.10
CA ARG A 286 14.93 3.64 -38.80
C ARG A 286 14.14 4.18 -37.61
N GLU A 287 12.82 4.03 -37.64
CA GLU A 287 11.95 4.35 -36.51
C GLU A 287 11.10 3.14 -36.11
N VAL A 288 11.13 2.78 -34.83
CA VAL A 288 10.33 1.68 -34.29
C VAL A 288 8.84 2.01 -34.45
N GLU A 289 8.11 1.13 -35.13
CA GLU A 289 6.66 1.24 -35.24
C GLU A 289 6.01 0.90 -33.87
N LEU A 290 5.44 1.92 -33.21
CA LEU A 290 4.82 1.74 -31.90
C LEU A 290 3.53 0.94 -32.01
N PRO A 291 3.27 0.00 -31.08
CA PRO A 291 2.08 -0.82 -31.16
C PRO A 291 0.82 -0.01 -30.86
N GLU A 292 -0.19 -0.32 -31.64
CA GLU A 292 -1.53 0.25 -31.52
C GLU A 292 -2.49 -0.78 -30.89
N PRO A 293 -3.53 -0.34 -30.15
CA PRO A 293 -4.56 -1.26 -29.72
C PRO A 293 -5.40 -1.74 -30.92
N ALA A 294 -6.16 -2.81 -30.70
CA ALA A 294 -7.14 -3.27 -31.68
C ALA A 294 -8.11 -2.15 -32.07
N GLU A 295 -8.64 -2.18 -33.31
CA GLU A 295 -9.58 -1.15 -33.80
C GLU A 295 -10.85 -1.04 -32.94
N GLN A 296 -11.25 -2.14 -32.30
CA GLN A 296 -12.43 -2.22 -31.46
C GLN A 296 -12.04 -2.65 -30.05
N PHE A 297 -12.64 -1.97 -29.06
CA PHE A 297 -12.54 -2.37 -27.67
C PHE A 297 -13.28 -3.69 -27.43
N ASP A 298 -12.61 -4.62 -26.76
CA ASP A 298 -13.16 -5.91 -26.36
C ASP A 298 -13.29 -5.96 -24.82
N PRO A 299 -14.52 -6.01 -24.27
CA PRO A 299 -14.75 -6.08 -22.82
C PRO A 299 -14.04 -7.23 -22.11
N ARG A 300 -13.72 -8.33 -22.82
CA ARG A 300 -13.05 -9.50 -22.25
C ARG A 300 -11.70 -9.16 -21.60
N ILE A 301 -11.05 -8.06 -21.98
CA ILE A 301 -9.80 -7.62 -21.34
C ILE A 301 -9.99 -7.18 -19.87
N LEU A 302 -11.23 -6.90 -19.47
CA LEU A 302 -11.61 -6.51 -18.11
C LEU A 302 -12.27 -7.66 -17.34
N GLU A 303 -12.67 -8.73 -18.03
CA GLU A 303 -13.28 -9.91 -17.43
C GLU A 303 -12.23 -10.70 -16.65
N ARG A 304 -12.68 -11.34 -15.57
CA ARG A 304 -11.89 -12.32 -14.84
C ARG A 304 -12.67 -13.60 -14.71
N GLU A 305 -11.97 -14.72 -14.87
CA GLU A 305 -12.56 -16.04 -14.70
C GLU A 305 -12.98 -16.26 -13.24
N THR A 306 -12.12 -15.86 -12.28
CA THR A 306 -12.40 -16.03 -10.86
C THR A 306 -12.78 -14.71 -10.18
N LYS A 307 -13.91 -14.72 -9.46
CA LYS A 307 -14.33 -13.63 -8.57
C LYS A 307 -14.13 -14.07 -7.12
N LEU A 308 -13.11 -13.53 -6.46
CA LEU A 308 -12.91 -13.78 -5.03
C LEU A 308 -14.03 -13.11 -4.23
N ARG A 309 -14.56 -13.83 -3.24
CA ARG A 309 -15.47 -13.30 -2.24
C ARG A 309 -14.96 -13.67 -0.86
N LEU A 310 -14.28 -12.72 -0.20
CA LEU A 310 -13.62 -12.93 1.09
C LEU A 310 -14.56 -13.54 2.13
N LYS A 311 -15.79 -13.02 2.25
CA LYS A 311 -16.79 -13.53 3.18
C LYS A 311 -17.18 -14.99 2.91
N GLU A 312 -17.39 -15.36 1.65
CA GLU A 312 -17.79 -16.73 1.29
C GLU A 312 -16.64 -17.72 1.48
N LYS A 313 -15.41 -17.30 1.16
CA LYS A 313 -14.23 -18.18 1.21
C LYS A 313 -13.59 -18.28 2.60
N TYR A 314 -13.58 -17.18 3.35
CA TYR A 314 -12.84 -17.06 4.60
C TYR A 314 -13.72 -16.69 5.79
N GLY A 315 -15.04 -16.55 5.64
CA GLY A 315 -15.93 -16.10 6.72
C GLY A 315 -16.09 -17.06 7.91
N GLU A 316 -15.51 -18.26 7.87
CA GLU A 316 -15.46 -19.18 9.02
C GLU A 316 -14.46 -18.74 10.09
N LEU A 317 -13.42 -17.99 9.69
CA LEU A 317 -12.40 -17.47 10.60
C LEU A 317 -12.32 -15.95 10.46
N PRO A 318 -11.96 -15.23 11.54
CA PRO A 318 -11.70 -13.80 11.43
C PRO A 318 -10.54 -13.51 10.48
N LEU A 319 -10.66 -12.40 9.73
CA LEU A 319 -9.53 -11.81 9.01
C LEU A 319 -8.57 -11.17 10.00
N GLN A 320 -7.29 -11.13 9.63
CA GLN A 320 -6.27 -10.40 10.38
C GLN A 320 -5.97 -9.07 9.69
N VAL A 321 -6.20 -7.95 10.39
CA VAL A 321 -6.04 -6.60 9.84
C VAL A 321 -5.15 -5.76 10.75
N VAL A 322 -4.10 -5.16 10.19
CA VAL A 322 -3.29 -4.15 10.88
C VAL A 322 -3.85 -2.77 10.54
N VAL A 323 -4.04 -1.92 11.55
CA VAL A 323 -4.59 -0.56 11.39
C VAL A 323 -3.51 0.48 11.66
N LYS A 324 -3.42 1.49 10.79
CA LYS A 324 -2.51 2.62 10.93
C LYS A 324 -3.23 3.95 10.67
N LEU A 325 -3.09 4.91 11.58
CA LEU A 325 -3.57 6.28 11.44
C LEU A 325 -2.37 7.23 11.47
N ALA A 326 -2.23 8.04 10.44
CA ALA A 326 -1.14 9.00 10.34
C ALA A 326 -1.59 10.28 9.63
N ASN A 327 -1.06 11.40 10.12
CA ASN A 327 -1.28 12.71 9.52
C ASN A 327 0.03 13.24 8.96
N ILE A 328 -0.05 13.90 7.81
CA ILE A 328 0.99 14.82 7.36
C ILE A 328 0.51 16.23 7.65
N GLU A 329 1.29 16.96 8.45
CA GLU A 329 1.03 18.33 8.90
C GLU A 329 2.10 19.25 8.32
N LEU A 330 1.69 20.27 7.58
CA LEU A 330 2.56 21.28 6.97
C LEU A 330 2.26 22.64 7.60
N THR A 331 3.31 23.40 7.85
CA THR A 331 3.24 24.76 8.39
C THR A 331 3.95 25.73 7.45
N PRO A 332 3.74 27.05 7.54
CA PRO A 332 4.51 28.03 6.78
C PRO A 332 6.03 27.85 6.89
N GLU A 333 6.54 27.38 8.04
CA GLU A 333 7.96 27.11 8.27
C GLU A 333 8.43 25.77 7.68
N LYS A 334 7.49 24.84 7.44
CA LYS A 334 7.73 23.50 6.89
C LYS A 334 6.71 23.23 5.76
N PRO A 335 6.75 23.98 4.66
CA PRO A 335 5.62 24.08 3.72
C PRO A 335 5.53 22.92 2.72
N GLN A 336 6.47 21.98 2.74
CA GLN A 336 6.60 20.91 1.75
C GLN A 336 6.85 19.57 2.44
N TYR A 337 6.21 18.52 1.95
CA TYR A 337 6.54 17.12 2.24
C TYR A 337 7.32 16.54 1.06
N GLU A 338 8.48 15.93 1.33
CA GLU A 338 9.41 15.49 0.28
C GLU A 338 9.03 14.15 -0.37
N GLY A 339 7.93 13.53 0.05
CA GLY A 339 7.55 12.19 -0.37
C GLY A 339 8.09 11.08 0.54
N GLY A 340 7.61 9.87 0.29
CA GLY A 340 8.05 8.63 0.93
C GLY A 340 9.17 7.95 0.14
N THR A 341 9.48 6.71 0.51
CA THR A 341 10.39 5.83 -0.25
C THR A 341 9.58 4.75 -0.98
N TRP A 342 10.15 4.15 -2.01
CA TRP A 342 9.55 2.97 -2.65
C TRP A 342 9.63 1.77 -1.72
N HIS A 343 8.49 1.13 -1.45
CA HIS A 343 8.40 -0.02 -0.56
C HIS A 343 7.14 -0.86 -0.83
N VAL A 344 7.14 -2.07 -0.27
CA VAL A 344 5.94 -2.88 -0.01
C VAL A 344 5.64 -2.84 1.49
N GLU A 345 4.42 -3.21 1.88
CA GLU A 345 4.01 -3.21 3.29
C GLU A 345 4.45 -4.47 4.01
N GLY A 346 5.12 -4.26 5.13
CA GLY A 346 5.51 -5.32 6.05
C GLY A 346 6.61 -6.25 5.56
N LYS A 347 6.83 -7.30 6.35
CA LYS A 347 7.80 -8.37 6.10
C LYS A 347 7.07 -9.72 6.01
N LEU A 348 7.79 -10.79 5.65
CA LEU A 348 7.20 -12.14 5.50
C LEU A 348 6.46 -12.61 6.77
N ASN A 349 6.95 -12.26 7.96
CA ASN A 349 6.30 -12.60 9.22
C ASN A 349 4.98 -11.88 9.49
N GLU A 350 4.68 -10.83 8.72
CA GLU A 350 3.43 -10.09 8.81
C GLU A 350 2.45 -10.50 7.71
N SER A 351 2.92 -11.16 6.64
CA SER A 351 2.12 -11.76 5.56
C SER A 351 1.07 -10.83 4.95
N ILE A 352 1.38 -9.53 4.79
CA ILE A 352 0.45 -8.56 4.21
C ILE A 352 0.26 -8.84 2.72
N CYS A 353 -0.99 -9.05 2.28
CA CYS A 353 -1.32 -9.35 0.88
C CYS A 353 -2.00 -8.19 0.14
N ALA A 354 -2.67 -7.28 0.86
CA ALA A 354 -3.31 -6.11 0.27
C ALA A 354 -3.40 -4.96 1.25
N THR A 355 -3.49 -3.76 0.70
CA THR A 355 -3.61 -2.51 1.46
C THR A 355 -4.87 -1.77 1.03
N ALA A 356 -5.55 -1.14 1.99
CA ALA A 356 -6.55 -0.12 1.74
C ALA A 356 -6.13 1.19 2.44
N ILE A 357 -6.16 2.32 1.74
CA ILE A 357 -5.85 3.64 2.29
C ILE A 357 -7.03 4.57 2.05
N TYR A 358 -7.56 5.14 3.12
CA TYR A 358 -8.63 6.12 3.10
C TYR A 358 -8.13 7.51 3.50
N TYR A 359 -8.34 8.49 2.61
CA TYR A 359 -7.94 9.88 2.80
C TYR A 359 -9.09 10.67 3.43
N TYR A 360 -9.22 10.62 4.74
CA TYR A 360 -10.43 11.13 5.42
C TYR A 360 -10.46 12.66 5.58
N SER A 361 -9.32 13.35 5.47
CA SER A 361 -9.26 14.82 5.50
C SER A 361 -8.03 15.36 4.78
N SER A 362 -8.20 16.36 3.92
CA SER A 362 -7.09 17.07 3.27
C SER A 362 -7.42 18.54 3.06
N GLU A 363 -6.58 19.44 3.57
CA GLU A 363 -6.83 20.87 3.54
C GLU A 363 -5.55 21.66 3.25
N ASN A 364 -5.66 22.72 2.45
CA ASN A 364 -4.58 23.65 2.12
C ASN A 364 -3.29 22.99 1.60
N VAL A 365 -3.40 21.91 0.85
CA VAL A 365 -2.29 21.23 0.18
C VAL A 365 -2.55 21.15 -1.32
N THR A 366 -1.49 21.10 -2.12
CA THR A 366 -1.57 20.78 -3.54
C THR A 366 -2.07 19.33 -3.72
N SER A 367 -2.50 18.96 -4.93
CA SER A 367 -2.78 17.55 -5.25
C SER A 367 -1.61 16.67 -4.81
N SER A 368 -1.94 15.58 -4.13
CA SER A 368 -0.99 14.57 -3.65
C SER A 368 -1.29 13.24 -4.33
N PHE A 369 -0.28 12.39 -4.45
CA PHE A 369 -0.37 11.18 -5.25
C PHE A 369 0.28 9.97 -4.57
N LEU A 370 -0.27 8.80 -4.85
CA LEU A 370 0.32 7.50 -4.53
C LEU A 370 0.79 6.87 -5.83
N ALA A 371 2.11 6.80 -6.04
CA ALA A 371 2.71 6.21 -7.22
C ALA A 371 2.93 4.71 -7.02
N PHE A 372 2.79 3.95 -8.11
CA PHE A 372 3.00 2.51 -8.15
C PHE A 372 4.03 2.16 -9.22
N ARG A 373 4.83 1.13 -8.93
CA ARG A 373 5.73 0.49 -9.89
C ARG A 373 5.77 -1.02 -9.67
N GLN A 374 6.16 -1.75 -10.70
CA GLN A 374 6.19 -3.20 -10.72
C GLN A 374 7.46 -3.70 -11.45
N GLN A 375 7.78 -4.98 -11.31
CA GLN A 375 8.71 -5.64 -12.21
C GLN A 375 7.95 -6.14 -13.45
N ALA A 376 8.52 -5.92 -14.63
CA ALA A 376 8.09 -6.61 -15.83
C ALA A 376 8.47 -8.09 -15.74
N SER A 377 7.63 -8.96 -16.30
CA SER A 377 8.01 -10.36 -16.48
C SER A 377 9.19 -10.44 -17.45
N GLN A 378 10.16 -11.31 -17.17
CA GLN A 378 11.32 -11.55 -18.06
C GLN A 378 10.96 -12.41 -19.28
N TYR A 379 9.94 -13.25 -19.18
CA TYR A 379 9.53 -14.20 -20.22
C TYR A 379 8.86 -13.61 -21.48
N PRO A 380 8.02 -12.56 -21.43
CA PRO A 380 7.31 -12.08 -22.62
C PRO A 380 8.20 -11.47 -23.70
N PHE A 381 9.48 -11.20 -23.44
CA PHE A 381 10.43 -10.78 -24.49
C PHE A 381 10.82 -11.94 -25.43
N ALA A 382 10.82 -13.18 -24.92
CA ALA A 382 11.25 -14.35 -25.70
C ALA A 382 10.31 -14.68 -26.88
N ASP A 383 9.03 -14.29 -26.78
CA ASP A 383 8.02 -14.55 -27.81
C ASP A 383 7.87 -13.41 -28.83
N ILE A 384 8.64 -12.32 -28.70
CA ILE A 384 8.62 -11.19 -29.63
C ILE A 384 9.67 -11.44 -30.70
N ARG A 385 9.30 -11.34 -31.98
CA ARG A 385 10.26 -11.39 -33.09
C ARG A 385 10.90 -10.02 -33.28
N TYR A 386 12.23 -9.94 -33.32
CA TYR A 386 12.98 -8.70 -33.57
C TYR A 386 14.24 -9.03 -34.38
N LEU A 387 14.86 -8.00 -34.97
CA LEU A 387 16.12 -8.16 -35.70
C LEU A 387 17.24 -8.57 -34.75
N GLN A 388 18.21 -9.35 -35.25
CA GLN A 388 19.39 -9.70 -34.46
C GLN A 388 20.10 -8.42 -33.98
N ASP A 389 20.55 -8.42 -32.73
CA ASP A 389 21.25 -7.31 -32.07
C ASP A 389 20.44 -6.00 -31.94
N ALA A 390 19.12 -6.02 -32.19
CA ALA A 390 18.26 -4.84 -32.06
C ALA A 390 17.57 -4.75 -30.68
N ASP A 391 17.91 -3.71 -29.91
CA ASP A 391 17.35 -3.40 -28.59
C ASP A 391 16.59 -2.06 -28.52
N ASP A 392 16.64 -1.27 -29.59
CA ASP A 392 16.11 0.09 -29.71
C ASP A 392 14.58 0.19 -29.51
N TRP A 393 13.86 -0.90 -29.70
CA TRP A 393 12.41 -1.01 -29.52
C TRP A 393 11.95 -1.18 -28.07
N ILE A 394 12.81 -1.67 -27.16
CA ILE A 394 12.40 -1.98 -25.78
C ILE A 394 11.95 -0.72 -25.04
N GLN A 395 12.72 0.37 -25.15
CA GLN A 395 12.42 1.64 -24.49
C GLN A 395 11.13 2.30 -24.97
N PRO A 396 10.90 2.51 -26.27
CA PRO A 396 9.67 3.13 -26.75
C PRO A 396 8.43 2.26 -26.49
N VAL A 397 8.53 0.93 -26.52
CA VAL A 397 7.37 0.03 -26.38
C VAL A 397 7.04 -0.30 -24.91
N PHE A 398 8.06 -0.64 -24.12
CA PHE A 398 7.88 -1.10 -22.74
C PHE A 398 8.34 -0.09 -21.69
N GLY A 399 9.00 1.01 -22.07
CA GLY A 399 9.59 1.96 -21.14
C GLY A 399 10.81 1.40 -20.39
N LEU A 400 11.41 0.33 -20.91
CA LEU A 400 12.53 -0.40 -20.31
C LEU A 400 13.79 -0.25 -21.16
N ARG A 401 14.94 -0.74 -20.71
CA ARG A 401 16.17 -0.74 -21.52
C ARG A 401 16.82 -2.10 -21.43
N ASP A 402 17.46 -2.54 -22.51
CA ASP A 402 18.27 -3.75 -22.46
C ASP A 402 19.42 -3.57 -21.47
N ASN A 403 19.84 -4.68 -20.85
CA ASN A 403 20.86 -4.73 -19.80
C ASN A 403 20.60 -3.80 -18.59
N ASN A 404 19.37 -3.31 -18.41
CA ASN A 404 18.91 -2.54 -17.25
C ASN A 404 17.84 -3.29 -16.46
N ASP A 405 17.42 -2.70 -15.35
CA ASP A 405 16.37 -3.27 -14.51
C ASP A 405 15.00 -3.38 -15.23
N THR A 406 14.18 -4.30 -14.73
CA THR A 406 12.82 -4.56 -15.25
C THR A 406 11.76 -3.67 -14.61
N ILE A 407 12.13 -2.57 -13.95
CA ILE A 407 11.19 -1.76 -13.19
C ILE A 407 10.34 -0.91 -14.15
N GLN A 408 9.03 -1.10 -14.08
CA GLN A 408 8.05 -0.29 -14.80
C GLN A 408 7.26 0.59 -13.84
N ASP A 409 7.32 1.89 -14.07
CA ASP A 409 6.42 2.84 -13.41
C ASP A 409 5.00 2.68 -13.96
N VAL A 410 4.11 2.15 -13.11
CA VAL A 410 2.70 1.90 -13.45
C VAL A 410 1.92 3.23 -13.48
N GLY A 411 2.25 4.12 -12.55
CA GLY A 411 1.77 5.49 -12.51
C GLY A 411 1.11 5.90 -11.19
N PRO A 412 0.77 7.19 -11.05
CA PRO A 412 0.21 7.75 -9.83
C PRO A 412 -1.33 7.81 -9.79
N VAL A 413 -1.89 7.52 -8.63
CA VAL A 413 -3.30 7.78 -8.30
C VAL A 413 -3.39 9.03 -7.42
N GLU A 414 -4.24 9.99 -7.77
CA GLU A 414 -4.48 11.18 -6.93
C GLU A 414 -5.16 10.77 -5.61
N THR A 415 -4.65 11.29 -4.50
CA THR A 415 -5.05 10.95 -3.14
C THR A 415 -5.87 12.08 -2.49
N ARG A 416 -7.02 12.40 -3.11
CA ARG A 416 -7.94 13.45 -2.64
C ARG A 416 -8.75 13.01 -1.42
N GLU A 417 -9.27 13.99 -0.67
CA GLU A 417 -10.18 13.72 0.45
C GLU A 417 -11.41 12.90 0.01
N GLY A 418 -11.82 11.94 0.84
CA GLY A 418 -12.97 11.06 0.61
C GLY A 418 -12.67 9.84 -0.24
N ARG A 419 -11.46 9.73 -0.80
CA ARG A 419 -11.07 8.60 -1.64
C ARG A 419 -10.57 7.41 -0.82
N LEU A 420 -11.08 6.22 -1.15
CA LEU A 420 -10.54 4.93 -0.74
C LEU A 420 -9.74 4.33 -1.91
N ILE A 421 -8.50 3.92 -1.65
CA ILE A 421 -7.63 3.23 -2.63
C ILE A 421 -7.29 1.86 -2.09
N THR A 422 -7.44 0.81 -2.90
CA THR A 422 -6.97 -0.55 -2.57
C THR A 422 -6.00 -1.05 -3.63
N PHE A 423 -5.00 -1.81 -3.21
CA PHE A 423 -3.99 -2.38 -4.09
C PHE A 423 -3.37 -3.63 -3.47
N PRO A 424 -2.91 -4.59 -4.29
CA PRO A 424 -2.23 -5.77 -3.80
C PRO A 424 -0.81 -5.40 -3.36
N ASN A 425 -0.28 -6.10 -2.36
CA ASN A 425 1.06 -5.86 -1.79
C ASN A 425 2.20 -6.43 -2.67
N ILE A 426 1.93 -6.67 -3.95
CA ILE A 426 2.92 -7.06 -4.97
C ILE A 426 3.49 -5.84 -5.72
N LEU A 427 2.84 -4.67 -5.56
CA LEU A 427 3.27 -3.43 -6.17
C LEU A 427 4.10 -2.63 -5.17
N GLN A 428 5.29 -2.20 -5.58
CA GLN A 428 5.99 -1.16 -4.83
C GLN A 428 5.22 0.15 -4.99
N HIS A 429 5.08 0.87 -3.90
CA HIS A 429 4.37 2.14 -3.89
C HIS A 429 5.16 3.22 -3.16
N GLN A 430 4.86 4.47 -3.51
CA GLN A 430 5.51 5.65 -2.96
C GLN A 430 4.53 6.82 -2.86
N VAL A 431 4.46 7.43 -1.68
CA VAL A 431 3.79 8.73 -1.51
C VAL A 431 4.62 9.81 -2.20
N GLN A 432 4.03 10.50 -3.17
CA GLN A 432 4.71 11.57 -3.91
C GLN A 432 4.81 12.88 -3.09
N PRO A 433 5.77 13.76 -3.40
CA PRO A 433 5.91 15.07 -2.77
C PRO A 433 4.66 15.95 -2.97
N PHE A 434 4.37 16.80 -1.99
CA PHE A 434 3.34 17.85 -2.10
C PHE A 434 3.65 19.00 -1.15
N LYS A 435 2.98 20.15 -1.33
CA LYS A 435 3.24 21.36 -0.55
C LYS A 435 1.94 22.11 -0.22
N LEU A 436 2.05 23.14 0.60
CA LEU A 436 0.95 24.07 0.89
C LEU A 436 0.48 24.77 -0.39
N THR A 437 -0.84 24.91 -0.54
CA THR A 437 -1.44 25.72 -1.62
C THR A 437 -1.34 27.21 -1.30
N ASP A 438 -1.76 27.60 -0.08
CA ASP A 438 -1.50 28.90 0.52
C ASP A 438 -0.37 28.74 1.54
N PRO A 439 0.87 29.17 1.22
CA PRO A 439 2.04 28.98 2.09
C PRO A 439 1.98 29.83 3.38
N THR A 440 0.99 30.70 3.53
CA THR A 440 0.80 31.53 4.74
C THR A 440 -0.04 30.85 5.81
N LYS A 441 -0.67 29.72 5.50
CA LYS A 441 -1.54 28.97 6.42
C LYS A 441 -1.05 27.54 6.57
N PRO A 442 -1.31 26.89 7.72
CA PRO A 442 -1.07 25.45 7.85
C PRO A 442 -1.97 24.65 6.91
N GLY A 443 -1.62 23.40 6.67
CA GLY A 443 -2.38 22.46 5.86
C GLY A 443 -2.02 21.02 6.20
N HIS A 444 -2.88 20.08 5.82
CA HIS A 444 -2.73 18.69 6.21
C HIS A 444 -3.24 17.71 5.18
N ARG A 445 -2.77 16.46 5.33
CA ARG A 445 -3.32 15.27 4.66
C ARG A 445 -3.36 14.13 5.66
N LYS A 446 -4.55 13.60 5.94
CA LYS A 446 -4.78 12.62 7.00
C LYS A 446 -5.34 11.32 6.44
N ILE A 447 -4.81 10.19 6.93
CA ILE A 447 -5.14 8.86 6.40
C ILE A 447 -5.45 7.84 7.49
N ILE A 448 -6.28 6.86 7.11
CA ILE A 448 -6.36 5.56 7.77
C ILE A 448 -5.90 4.52 6.74
N ALA A 449 -4.91 3.70 7.10
CA ALA A 449 -4.48 2.54 6.33
C ALA A 449 -4.89 1.25 7.03
N LEU A 450 -5.40 0.30 6.26
CA LEU A 450 -5.73 -1.05 6.65
C LEU A 450 -4.85 -2.00 5.85
N PHE A 451 -4.04 -2.80 6.53
CA PHE A 451 -3.20 -3.82 5.91
C PHE A 451 -3.82 -5.18 6.17
N LEU A 452 -4.28 -5.83 5.10
CA LEU A 452 -4.88 -7.16 5.16
C LEU A 452 -3.76 -8.20 5.15
N VAL A 453 -3.70 -9.00 6.21
CA VAL A 453 -2.88 -10.21 6.25
C VAL A 453 -3.52 -11.25 5.33
N ASP A 454 -2.71 -12.03 4.60
CA ASP A 454 -3.16 -13.12 3.74
C ASP A 454 -4.10 -14.07 4.52
N PRO A 455 -5.38 -14.16 4.14
CA PRO A 455 -6.34 -15.03 4.83
C PRO A 455 -6.03 -16.54 4.72
N ASN A 456 -5.08 -16.95 3.86
CA ASN A 456 -4.62 -18.34 3.76
C ASN A 456 -3.56 -18.70 4.81
N THR A 457 -3.03 -17.73 5.55
CA THR A 457 -2.08 -17.93 6.64
C THR A 457 -2.55 -17.23 7.92
N ARG A 458 -1.93 -17.58 9.05
CA ARG A 458 -2.21 -16.96 10.34
C ARG A 458 -0.90 -16.52 10.96
N VAL A 459 -0.80 -15.23 11.26
CA VAL A 459 0.33 -14.66 12.00
C VAL A 459 -0.09 -14.42 13.45
N THR A 460 0.89 -14.33 14.36
CA THR A 460 0.60 -13.95 15.76
C THR A 460 -0.13 -12.62 15.82
N SER A 461 -1.27 -12.57 16.51
CA SER A 461 -2.15 -11.39 16.54
C SER A 461 -2.42 -10.91 17.95
N THR A 462 -3.23 -9.85 18.06
CA THR A 462 -3.73 -9.39 19.37
C THR A 462 -4.70 -10.37 20.03
N ALA A 463 -5.10 -11.46 19.37
CA ALA A 463 -5.76 -12.60 20.02
C ALA A 463 -4.80 -13.38 20.93
N ASP A 464 -3.56 -13.55 20.48
CA ASP A 464 -2.54 -14.37 21.15
C ASP A 464 -1.72 -13.57 22.16
N VAL A 465 -1.61 -12.26 21.96
CA VAL A 465 -0.78 -11.36 22.76
C VAL A 465 -1.67 -10.37 23.51
N PRO A 466 -1.82 -10.50 24.85
CA PRO A 466 -2.53 -9.52 25.66
C PRO A 466 -1.91 -8.12 25.56
N CYS A 467 -2.63 -7.12 26.06
CA CYS A 467 -2.14 -5.74 26.03
C CYS A 467 -0.74 -5.66 26.65
N GLN A 468 0.17 -4.97 25.97
CA GLN A 468 1.55 -4.81 26.42
C GLN A 468 1.82 -3.43 27.02
N ARG A 469 0.83 -2.53 27.04
CA ARG A 469 0.99 -1.12 27.43
C ARG A 469 0.93 -0.92 28.93
N GLN A 470 2.03 -0.44 29.50
CA GLN A 470 2.16 -0.16 30.93
C GLN A 470 1.19 0.91 31.45
N ASP A 471 0.94 1.95 30.66
CA ASP A 471 0.01 3.02 31.04
C ASP A 471 -1.43 2.53 31.14
N TRP A 472 -1.86 1.66 30.21
CA TRP A 472 -3.19 1.04 30.26
C TRP A 472 -3.30 0.06 31.43
N TRP A 473 -2.27 -0.76 31.65
CA TRP A 473 -2.22 -1.68 32.78
C TRP A 473 -2.28 -0.95 34.13
N ALA A 474 -1.51 0.13 34.29
CA ALA A 474 -1.50 0.94 35.51
C ALA A 474 -2.89 1.51 35.82
N GLU A 475 -3.59 2.03 34.81
CA GLU A 475 -4.98 2.50 34.95
C GLU A 475 -5.92 1.39 35.44
N GLU A 476 -5.80 0.18 34.88
CA GLU A 476 -6.65 -0.96 35.24
C GLU A 476 -6.36 -1.49 36.66
N VAL A 477 -5.09 -1.51 37.08
CA VAL A 477 -4.70 -1.86 38.46
C VAL A 477 -5.31 -0.88 39.46
N LEU A 478 -5.27 0.42 39.17
CA LEU A 478 -5.86 1.45 40.03
C LEU A 478 -7.39 1.31 40.11
N LYS A 479 -8.07 1.06 38.98
CA LYS A 479 -9.53 0.82 38.94
C LYS A 479 -9.96 -0.41 39.74
N THR A 480 -9.30 -1.55 39.51
CA THR A 480 -9.65 -2.83 40.15
C THR A 480 -9.49 -2.74 41.66
N THR A 481 -8.41 -2.10 42.12
CA THR A 481 -8.16 -1.97 43.56
C THR A 481 -9.14 -1.00 44.23
N ALA A 482 -9.59 0.05 43.53
CA ALA A 482 -10.65 0.94 44.01
C ALA A 482 -12.04 0.25 44.07
N MET A 483 -12.37 -0.62 43.11
CA MET A 483 -13.65 -1.34 43.06
C MET A 483 -13.79 -2.48 44.07
N SER A 484 -12.67 -3.10 44.48
CA SER A 484 -12.64 -4.19 45.48
C SER A 484 -13.07 -3.78 46.91
N GLN A 485 -13.47 -2.52 47.14
CA GLN A 485 -14.04 -2.02 48.39
C GLN A 485 -15.58 -2.00 48.44
N LEU A 486 -16.28 -2.41 47.37
CA LEU A 486 -17.71 -2.73 47.44
C LEU A 486 -17.89 -4.15 48.02
N PRO A 487 -18.85 -4.39 48.93
CA PRO A 487 -18.92 -5.63 49.69
C PRO A 487 -19.54 -6.77 48.86
N SER A 488 -18.81 -7.32 47.91
CA SER A 488 -19.05 -8.67 47.39
C SER A 488 -17.86 -9.22 46.61
N ALA A 489 -17.51 -10.47 46.94
CA ALA A 489 -16.51 -11.35 46.34
C ALA A 489 -15.02 -11.04 46.63
N ARG A 490 -14.40 -11.95 47.39
CA ARG A 490 -12.96 -12.00 47.70
C ARG A 490 -12.13 -12.16 46.42
N PRO A 491 -11.11 -11.32 46.17
CA PRO A 491 -10.04 -11.65 45.23
C PRO A 491 -8.99 -12.52 45.94
N THR A 492 -8.60 -13.62 45.30
CA THR A 492 -7.42 -14.42 45.66
C THR A 492 -6.18 -13.84 44.98
N PHE A 493 -5.55 -12.86 45.62
CA PHE A 493 -4.13 -12.55 45.41
C PHE A 493 -3.39 -12.81 46.74
N PRO A 494 -2.24 -13.51 46.74
CA PRO A 494 -1.50 -13.80 47.95
C PRO A 494 -0.67 -12.58 48.38
N ASP A 495 -1.31 -11.60 49.01
CA ASP A 495 -0.77 -10.75 50.09
C ASP A 495 -1.76 -9.61 50.42
N SER A 496 -2.74 -9.89 51.28
CA SER A 496 -3.79 -8.95 51.68
C SER A 496 -3.40 -7.97 52.80
N ASN A 497 -2.09 -7.84 53.11
CA ASN A 497 -1.59 -6.95 54.16
C ASN A 497 -0.78 -5.74 53.67
N ALA A 498 -0.60 -5.55 52.36
CA ALA A 498 -0.05 -4.31 51.81
C ALA A 498 -1.20 -3.35 51.48
N GLY A 499 -1.17 -2.11 51.98
CA GLY A 499 -2.05 -1.07 51.49
C GLY A 499 -1.84 -0.91 49.99
N GLY A 500 -2.81 -1.37 49.17
CA GLY A 500 -2.63 -1.44 47.72
C GLY A 500 -2.27 -0.10 47.09
N VAL A 501 -1.57 -0.13 45.95
CA VAL A 501 -1.00 1.04 45.25
C VAL A 501 -2.00 2.21 45.10
N HIS A 502 -3.29 1.93 44.88
CA HIS A 502 -4.38 2.92 44.85
C HIS A 502 -4.51 3.84 46.08
N LYS A 503 -3.99 3.45 47.26
CA LYS A 503 -4.02 4.26 48.49
C LYS A 503 -2.87 5.26 48.59
N LEU A 504 -1.86 5.13 47.74
CA LEU A 504 -0.73 6.05 47.69
C LEU A 504 -1.14 7.36 47.01
N PRO A 505 -0.55 8.51 47.36
CA PRO A 505 -0.64 9.74 46.56
C PRO A 505 -0.22 9.50 45.10
N ALA A 506 -0.75 10.29 44.17
CA ALA A 506 -0.53 10.12 42.74
C ALA A 506 0.97 10.11 42.37
N GLU A 507 1.80 10.89 43.06
CA GLU A 507 3.24 10.94 42.87
C GLU A 507 3.91 9.62 43.22
N LEU A 508 3.49 8.98 44.32
CA LEU A 508 4.02 7.68 44.74
C LEU A 508 3.48 6.54 43.87
N GLN A 509 2.22 6.61 43.42
CA GLN A 509 1.68 5.67 42.44
C GLN A 509 2.51 5.71 41.15
N LYS A 510 2.79 6.91 40.66
CA LYS A 510 3.62 7.12 39.48
C LYS A 510 5.02 6.52 39.67
N ILE A 511 5.69 6.79 40.80
CA ILE A 511 7.01 6.19 41.09
C ILE A 511 6.94 4.66 41.08
N VAL A 512 5.91 4.05 41.68
CA VAL A 512 5.76 2.59 41.69
C VAL A 512 5.65 2.03 40.28
N PHE A 513 4.82 2.64 39.43
CA PHE A 513 4.68 2.19 38.04
C PHE A 513 5.92 2.47 37.20
N ASP A 514 6.56 3.62 37.36
CA ASP A 514 7.82 3.99 36.68
C ASP A 514 8.99 3.04 37.05
N LEU A 515 8.93 2.36 38.20
CA LEU A 515 9.92 1.36 38.63
C LEU A 515 9.69 -0.04 38.04
N VAL A 516 8.54 -0.30 37.40
CA VAL A 516 8.33 -1.55 36.67
C VAL A 516 9.17 -1.53 35.41
N ASN A 517 10.24 -2.31 35.43
CA ASN A 517 11.17 -2.47 34.33
C ASN A 517 10.76 -3.67 33.45
N ASP A 518 11.20 -3.65 32.19
CA ASP A 518 11.04 -4.71 31.18
C ASP A 518 9.62 -4.94 30.66
N PHE A 519 8.67 -5.33 31.52
CA PHE A 519 7.28 -5.60 31.14
C PHE A 519 6.30 -5.28 32.29
N PRO A 520 5.14 -4.64 32.03
CA PRO A 520 4.64 -4.18 30.72
C PRO A 520 5.46 -3.05 30.09
N ILE A 521 5.30 -2.85 28.79
CA ILE A 521 6.12 -1.93 27.99
C ILE A 521 5.66 -0.49 28.22
N SER A 522 6.59 0.37 28.63
CA SER A 522 6.36 1.81 28.75
C SER A 522 6.34 2.49 27.37
N VAL A 523 5.74 3.69 27.28
CA VAL A 523 5.73 4.46 26.04
C VAL A 523 7.16 4.77 25.54
N ASP A 524 8.08 5.07 26.45
CA ASP A 524 9.48 5.37 26.10
C ASP A 524 10.21 4.12 25.58
N MET A 525 9.98 2.96 26.21
CA MET A 525 10.51 1.69 25.70
C MET A 525 9.95 1.37 24.31
N ALA A 526 8.64 1.53 24.10
CA ALA A 526 8.01 1.32 22.80
C ALA A 526 8.55 2.25 21.71
N LYS A 527 8.80 3.53 22.03
CA LYS A 527 9.48 4.46 21.12
C LYS A 527 10.90 4.01 20.79
N GLY A 528 11.65 3.50 21.77
CA GLY A 528 12.97 2.91 21.56
C GLY A 528 12.94 1.67 20.65
N TYR A 529 11.99 0.76 20.85
CA TYR A 529 11.79 -0.40 19.97
C TYR A 529 11.38 0.01 18.56
N ARG A 530 10.50 1.00 18.41
CA ARG A 530 10.12 1.53 17.09
C ARG A 530 11.33 2.02 16.29
N VAL A 531 12.27 2.73 16.92
CA VAL A 531 13.49 3.17 16.22
C VAL A 531 14.28 1.99 15.66
N LYS A 532 14.45 0.92 16.45
CA LYS A 532 15.13 -0.32 16.01
C LYS A 532 14.36 -1.01 14.87
N LEU A 533 13.04 -1.13 15.00
CA LEU A 533 12.17 -1.71 13.99
C LEU A 533 12.22 -0.90 12.67
N MET A 534 12.19 0.43 12.75
CA MET A 534 12.30 1.31 11.58
C MET A 534 13.66 1.22 10.91
N GLU A 535 14.75 1.08 11.68
CA GLU A 535 16.09 0.84 11.12
C GLU A 535 16.12 -0.49 10.35
N GLU A 536 15.55 -1.55 10.92
CA GLU A 536 15.43 -2.86 10.27
C GLU A 536 14.59 -2.77 8.98
N ARG A 537 13.46 -2.06 9.01
CA ARG A 537 12.62 -1.84 7.81
C ARG A 537 13.33 -1.01 6.75
N LYS A 538 14.13 -0.03 7.15
CA LYS A 538 14.93 0.75 6.20
C LYS A 538 15.96 -0.12 5.49
N LYS A 539 16.65 -1.01 6.22
CA LYS A 539 17.61 -1.96 5.63
C LYS A 539 16.92 -2.90 4.65
N PHE A 540 15.79 -3.49 5.08
CA PHE A 540 14.97 -4.34 4.21
C PHE A 540 14.51 -3.59 2.95
N ALA A 541 13.96 -2.38 3.07
CA ALA A 541 13.50 -1.62 1.91
C ALA A 541 14.63 -1.29 0.93
N LEU A 542 15.84 -0.99 1.43
CA LEU A 542 17.01 -0.78 0.56
C LEU A 542 17.40 -2.07 -0.16
N LYS A 543 17.55 -3.17 0.58
CA LYS A 543 17.90 -4.48 0.02
C LYS A 543 16.86 -4.98 -0.97
N HIS A 544 15.59 -4.92 -0.60
CA HIS A 544 14.48 -5.27 -1.49
C HIS A 544 14.47 -4.39 -2.73
N ASN A 545 14.77 -3.09 -2.64
CA ASN A 545 14.90 -2.24 -3.84
C ASN A 545 16.10 -2.63 -4.72
N GLU A 546 17.23 -3.02 -4.13
CA GLU A 546 18.39 -3.55 -4.86
C GLU A 546 18.04 -4.85 -5.57
N ASP A 547 17.38 -5.80 -4.89
CA ASP A 547 16.95 -7.08 -5.46
C ASP A 547 15.85 -6.87 -6.52
N PHE A 548 14.96 -5.91 -6.28
CA PHE A 548 13.91 -5.52 -7.23
C PHE A 548 14.49 -4.89 -8.50
N ALA A 549 15.60 -4.16 -8.38
CA ALA A 549 16.36 -3.64 -9.52
C ALA A 549 17.35 -4.66 -10.13
N GLY A 550 17.71 -5.71 -9.39
CA GLY A 550 18.68 -6.73 -9.82
C GLY A 550 18.15 -7.68 -10.89
N VAL A 551 16.84 -7.66 -11.17
CA VAL A 551 16.22 -8.42 -12.26
C VAL A 551 16.42 -7.65 -13.56
N VAL A 552 17.40 -8.09 -14.33
CA VAL A 552 17.83 -7.44 -15.58
C VAL A 552 17.13 -8.06 -16.80
N ILE A 553 16.89 -7.24 -17.81
CA ILE A 553 16.50 -7.70 -19.15
C ILE A 553 17.77 -8.13 -19.88
N SER A 554 17.78 -9.35 -20.38
CA SER A 554 18.79 -9.82 -21.32
C SER A 554 18.03 -10.39 -22.50
N LEU A 555 18.11 -9.73 -23.65
CA LEU A 555 17.72 -10.36 -24.90
C LEU A 555 18.67 -11.55 -25.13
N CYS A 556 18.15 -12.78 -25.13
CA CYS A 556 18.94 -13.96 -25.47
C CYS A 556 19.06 -14.04 -27.00
N GLU A 557 20.29 -14.14 -27.50
CA GLU A 557 20.58 -14.49 -28.89
C GLU A 557 19.86 -15.80 -29.26
N HIS A 558 18.98 -15.76 -30.27
CA HIS A 558 18.30 -16.94 -30.82
C HIS A 558 18.64 -17.14 -32.29
#